data_AF-A0AAD5JYB7-F1
#
_entry.id   AF-A0AAD5JYB7-F1
#
_cell.length_a   1.000
_cell.length_b   1.000
_cell.length_c   1.000
_cell.angle_alpha   90.00
_cell.angle_beta   90.00
_cell.angle_gamma   90.00
#
_symmetry.space_group_name_H-M   'P 1'
#
loop_
_entity.id
_entity.type
_entity.pdbx_description
1 polymer ?
#
loop_
_entity_poly.entity_id
_entity_poly.type
_entity_poly.pdbx_seq_one_letter_code
_entity_poly.pdbx_strand_id
1 'polypeptide(L)'
;MVAALEQYLETEHQLTLSDDSITVIPLEGEGKVEERIQKLYLQLISNLEWLEAISSADIILWGTHSQGTPVSVMLLHQLLQRGHIHLHRQAVCTLAMAGISHGPFPSLQGSLIVKYFEADAARELFDFMDSNSDISQKFRDSLQSILNKGIKLVLVGSLQDQVVPLYSAILTSVSHSNILRAVYIDKHVYSEDDFLINLVIFALRLRNAGIPDHGLLVHVSEVLAGSIYAFEGGHSTIYEEVDVYMLAVRYLFDTPGVSPLAQQQQKRQPPSSLPRSPANIKNLSLLQQQQQLEEVRMEPFKAKLRLNPYYLPWVLRGIFEDAIISKEEWTSKELGRLHELFLRWAPTSARLREFKFRLEPLKDHIFGSS
;
A
#
# COMPACT_ATOMS: atom_id res chain seq x y z
N MET A 1 16.83 1.18 1.13
CA MET A 1 16.35 1.74 2.42
C MET A 1 17.37 2.68 3.06
N VAL A 2 18.57 2.21 3.47
CA VAL A 2 19.60 3.06 4.12
C VAL A 2 19.90 4.32 3.31
N ALA A 3 20.26 4.17 2.03
CA ALA A 3 20.53 5.31 1.15
C ALA A 3 19.38 6.32 1.08
N ALA A 4 18.12 5.87 1.09
CA ALA A 4 16.97 6.76 1.07
C ALA A 4 16.80 7.51 2.40
N LEU A 5 17.08 6.86 3.54
CA LEU A 5 17.07 7.50 4.85
C LEU A 5 18.16 8.57 4.97
N GLU A 6 19.39 8.23 4.60
CA GLU A 6 20.53 9.16 4.61
C GLU A 6 20.26 10.36 3.72
N GLN A 7 19.82 10.12 2.48
CA GLN A 7 19.46 11.19 1.54
C GLN A 7 18.35 12.09 2.10
N TYR A 8 17.30 11.54 2.72
CA TYR A 8 16.23 12.33 3.32
C TYR A 8 16.76 13.22 4.46
N LEU A 9 17.55 12.65 5.37
CA LEU A 9 18.08 13.37 6.52
C LEU A 9 19.06 14.47 6.11
N GLU A 10 19.91 14.20 5.12
CA GLU A 10 20.85 15.20 4.59
C GLU A 10 20.11 16.33 3.88
N THR A 11 19.19 16.00 2.97
CA THR A 11 18.53 17.01 2.12
C THR A 11 17.49 17.85 2.87
N GLU A 12 16.63 17.22 3.67
CA GLU A 12 15.51 17.91 4.34
C GLU A 12 15.92 18.49 5.70
N HIS A 13 16.88 17.86 6.39
CA HIS A 13 17.23 18.20 7.79
C HIS A 13 18.70 18.59 8.01
N GLN A 14 19.55 18.54 6.98
CA GLN A 14 21.00 18.77 7.09
C GLN A 14 21.66 17.93 8.19
N LEU A 15 21.17 16.70 8.37
CA LEU A 15 21.62 15.75 9.39
C LEU A 15 22.36 14.58 8.73
N THR A 16 23.57 14.29 9.23
CA THR A 16 24.31 13.08 8.89
C THR A 16 24.34 12.18 10.12
N LEU A 17 23.88 10.94 9.98
CA LEU A 17 23.97 9.93 11.03
C LEU A 17 25.38 9.35 11.07
N SER A 18 25.82 8.92 12.24
CA SER A 18 27.04 8.12 12.36
C SER A 18 26.77 6.68 11.93
N ASP A 19 27.81 5.98 11.45
CA ASP A 19 27.69 4.61 10.93
C ASP A 19 27.10 3.62 11.95
N ASP A 20 27.31 3.87 13.25
CA ASP A 20 26.78 3.06 14.36
C ASP A 20 25.30 3.35 14.70
N SER A 21 24.69 4.38 14.09
CA SER A 21 23.28 4.72 14.30
C SER A 21 22.31 3.82 13.54
N ILE A 22 22.79 3.06 12.55
CA ILE A 22 21.94 2.23 11.67
C ILE A 22 22.40 0.78 11.72
N THR A 23 21.53 -0.10 12.20
CA THR A 23 21.72 -1.56 12.09
C THR A 23 20.91 -2.11 10.93
N VAL A 24 21.58 -2.75 9.97
CA VAL A 24 20.94 -3.42 8.83
C VAL A 24 20.72 -4.89 9.15
N ILE A 25 19.47 -5.36 9.01
CA ILE A 25 19.09 -6.75 9.31
C ILE A 25 18.54 -7.41 8.03
N PRO A 26 19.38 -8.12 7.26
CA PRO A 26 18.97 -8.80 6.03
C PRO A 26 18.35 -10.18 6.35
N LEU A 27 17.06 -10.20 6.65
CA LEU A 27 16.33 -11.46 6.88
C LEU A 27 16.05 -12.18 5.56
N GLU A 28 16.57 -13.40 5.42
CA GLU A 28 16.45 -14.19 4.20
C GLU A 28 15.92 -15.60 4.49
N GLY A 29 15.05 -16.09 3.63
CA GLY A 29 14.51 -17.43 3.77
C GLY A 29 13.54 -17.79 2.66
N GLU A 30 13.45 -19.09 2.39
CA GLU A 30 12.56 -19.68 1.42
C GLU A 30 11.62 -20.69 2.08
N GLY A 31 10.56 -21.05 1.36
CA GLY A 31 9.55 -22.00 1.80
C GLY A 31 8.17 -21.37 1.91
N LYS A 32 7.24 -22.14 2.47
CA LYS A 32 5.87 -21.67 2.74
C LYS A 32 5.87 -20.52 3.75
N VAL A 33 4.80 -19.75 3.77
CA VAL A 33 4.67 -18.52 4.57
C VAL A 33 4.96 -18.80 6.05
N GLU A 34 4.31 -19.79 6.66
CA GLU A 34 4.49 -20.08 8.09
C GLU A 34 5.89 -20.62 8.42
N GLU A 35 6.44 -21.48 7.57
CA GLU A 35 7.81 -21.99 7.72
C GLU A 35 8.82 -20.85 7.63
N ARG A 36 8.62 -19.93 6.68
CA ARG A 36 9.48 -18.77 6.48
C ARG A 36 9.39 -17.84 7.68
N ILE A 37 8.20 -17.59 8.24
CA ILE A 37 8.04 -16.80 9.48
C ILE A 37 8.86 -17.42 10.62
N GLN A 38 8.77 -18.74 10.83
CA GLN A 38 9.53 -19.42 11.87
C GLN A 38 11.05 -19.31 11.66
N LYS A 39 11.52 -19.56 10.43
CA LYS A 39 12.95 -19.43 10.09
C LYS A 39 13.47 -18.01 10.34
N LEU A 40 12.77 -17.01 9.83
CA LEU A 40 13.18 -15.61 9.96
C LEU A 40 13.11 -15.13 11.42
N TYR A 41 12.10 -15.56 12.18
CA TYR A 41 12.03 -15.29 13.60
C TYR A 41 13.23 -15.89 14.35
N LEU A 42 13.57 -17.16 14.08
CA LEU A 42 14.73 -17.82 14.69
C LEU A 42 16.04 -17.15 14.31
N GLN A 43 16.23 -16.75 13.05
CA GLN A 43 17.41 -15.99 12.62
C GLN A 43 17.55 -14.69 13.42
N LEU A 44 16.46 -13.94 13.56
CA LEU A 44 16.42 -12.67 14.29
C LEU A 44 16.79 -12.85 15.76
N ILE A 45 16.15 -13.78 16.47
CA ILE A 45 16.40 -13.94 17.92
C ILE A 45 17.70 -14.67 18.24
N SER A 46 18.29 -15.42 17.30
CA SER A 46 19.57 -16.10 17.52
C SER A 46 20.76 -15.18 17.33
N ASN A 47 20.55 -14.02 16.69
CA ASN A 47 21.55 -12.98 16.56
C ASN A 47 21.32 -11.92 17.65
N LEU A 48 22.20 -11.90 18.67
CA LEU A 48 22.07 -11.00 19.81
C LEU A 48 22.15 -9.52 19.41
N GLU A 49 23.00 -9.17 18.44
CA GLU A 49 23.14 -7.80 17.94
C GLU A 49 21.84 -7.33 17.28
N TRP A 50 21.22 -8.18 16.46
CA TRP A 50 19.95 -7.86 15.82
C TRP A 50 18.80 -7.74 16.82
N LEU A 51 18.75 -8.64 17.81
CA LEU A 51 17.73 -8.60 18.84
C LEU A 51 17.85 -7.34 19.71
N GLU A 52 19.08 -6.97 20.09
CA GLU A 52 19.35 -5.74 20.85
C GLU A 52 19.01 -4.49 20.03
N ALA A 53 19.41 -4.45 18.76
CA ALA A 53 19.08 -3.35 17.85
C ALA A 53 17.56 -3.19 17.70
N ILE A 54 16.82 -4.28 17.46
CA ILE A 54 15.36 -4.23 17.34
C ILE A 54 14.71 -3.78 18.64
N SER A 55 15.21 -4.22 19.80
CA SER A 55 14.62 -3.81 21.08
C SER A 55 14.91 -2.34 21.40
N SER A 56 16.11 -1.87 21.11
CA SER A 56 16.59 -0.53 21.51
C SER A 56 16.31 0.59 20.50
N ALA A 57 16.05 0.28 19.24
CA ALA A 57 15.84 1.27 18.18
C ALA A 57 14.70 2.26 18.47
N ASP A 58 14.89 3.53 18.15
CA ASP A 58 13.80 4.52 18.12
C ASP A 58 12.87 4.31 16.92
N ILE A 59 13.43 3.85 15.80
CA ILE A 59 12.76 3.72 14.51
C ILE A 59 13.07 2.35 13.91
N ILE A 60 12.03 1.68 13.40
CA ILE A 60 12.14 0.45 12.61
C ILE A 60 11.53 0.71 11.23
N LEU A 61 12.38 0.76 10.20
CA LEU A 61 11.97 0.77 8.80
C LEU A 61 12.04 -0.66 8.25
N TRP A 62 10.89 -1.23 7.91
CA TRP A 62 10.78 -2.62 7.47
C TRP A 62 10.51 -2.70 5.97
N GLY A 63 11.50 -3.08 5.17
CA GLY A 63 11.34 -3.32 3.73
C GLY A 63 10.94 -4.75 3.42
N THR A 64 9.97 -4.95 2.51
CA THR A 64 9.55 -6.27 2.07
C THR A 64 9.02 -6.28 0.63
N HIS A 65 9.08 -7.43 -0.02
CA HIS A 65 8.70 -7.60 -1.42
C HIS A 65 7.91 -8.89 -1.66
N SER A 66 6.90 -8.85 -2.53
CA SER A 66 6.18 -10.03 -3.03
C SER A 66 5.63 -10.92 -1.90
N GLN A 67 5.92 -12.24 -1.90
CA GLN A 67 5.58 -13.16 -0.81
C GLN A 67 6.12 -12.71 0.55
N GLY A 68 7.26 -12.01 0.57
CA GLY A 68 7.81 -11.45 1.80
C GLY A 68 6.81 -10.55 2.53
N THR A 69 5.84 -9.94 1.82
CA THR A 69 4.87 -9.02 2.42
C THR A 69 3.97 -9.69 3.46
N PRO A 70 3.19 -10.75 3.14
CA PRO A 70 2.41 -11.45 4.17
C PRO A 70 3.29 -12.06 5.27
N VAL A 71 4.47 -12.59 4.92
CA VAL A 71 5.45 -13.10 5.89
C VAL A 71 5.88 -12.00 6.87
N SER A 72 6.19 -10.81 6.38
CA SER A 72 6.65 -9.67 7.17
C SER A 72 5.57 -9.14 8.11
N VAL A 73 4.33 -9.05 7.62
CA VAL A 73 3.20 -8.62 8.46
C VAL A 73 2.97 -9.59 9.62
N MET A 74 2.98 -10.91 9.36
CA MET A 74 2.82 -11.92 10.40
C MET A 74 4.04 -12.00 11.34
N LEU A 75 5.26 -11.88 10.81
CA LEU A 75 6.47 -11.84 11.62
C LEU A 75 6.50 -10.62 12.55
N LEU A 76 6.16 -9.44 12.03
CA LEU A 76 6.04 -8.21 12.81
C LEU A 76 4.99 -8.38 13.92
N HIS A 77 3.84 -9.00 13.62
CA HIS A 77 2.85 -9.34 14.63
C HIS A 77 3.42 -10.28 15.70
N GLN A 78 4.17 -11.32 15.33
CA GLN A 78 4.82 -12.23 16.27
C GLN A 78 5.87 -11.52 17.16
N LEU A 79 6.68 -10.61 16.59
CA LEU A 79 7.67 -9.83 17.33
C LEU A 79 7.00 -8.91 18.37
N LEU A 80 5.87 -8.31 18.02
CA LEU A 80 5.06 -7.51 18.96
C LEU A 80 4.45 -8.37 20.07
N GLN A 81 3.88 -9.52 19.74
CA GLN A 81 3.28 -10.42 20.73
C GLN A 81 4.30 -10.96 21.73
N ARG A 82 5.54 -11.18 21.28
CA ARG A 82 6.63 -11.66 22.13
C ARG A 82 7.39 -10.55 22.85
N GLY A 83 7.00 -9.29 22.67
CA GLY A 83 7.59 -8.16 23.36
C GLY A 83 9.00 -7.82 22.91
N HIS A 84 9.36 -8.12 21.66
CA HIS A 84 10.63 -7.70 21.06
C HIS A 84 10.55 -6.28 20.52
N ILE A 85 9.36 -5.85 20.10
CA ILE A 85 9.06 -4.49 19.63
C ILE A 85 8.11 -3.80 20.60
N HIS A 86 8.43 -2.57 20.95
CA HIS A 86 7.83 -1.77 22.00
C HIS A 86 7.28 -0.45 21.46
N LEU A 87 6.05 -0.47 20.94
CA LEU A 87 5.44 0.70 20.27
C LEU A 87 5.15 1.92 21.17
N HIS A 88 5.34 1.78 22.48
CA HIS A 88 5.34 2.91 23.41
C HIS A 88 6.64 3.73 23.37
N ARG A 89 7.69 3.23 22.69
CA ARG A 89 8.96 3.94 22.48
C ARG A 89 9.41 3.98 21.03
N GLN A 90 8.97 3.02 20.21
CA GLN A 90 9.45 2.83 18.84
C GLN A 90 8.40 3.24 17.81
N ALA A 91 8.84 3.86 16.73
CA ALA A 91 8.04 4.09 15.53
C ALA A 91 8.36 3.02 14.47
N VAL A 92 7.32 2.42 13.88
CA VAL A 92 7.49 1.36 12.88
C VAL A 92 6.77 1.75 11.59
N CYS A 93 7.48 1.67 10.47
CA CYS A 93 6.92 1.84 9.14
C CYS A 93 7.35 0.69 8.22
N THR A 94 6.37 0.02 7.64
CA THR A 94 6.57 -1.10 6.71
C THR A 94 6.38 -0.63 5.28
N LEU A 95 7.37 -0.87 4.43
CA LEU A 95 7.30 -0.72 2.97
C LEU A 95 7.09 -2.09 2.33
N ALA A 96 5.92 -2.31 1.74
CA ALA A 96 5.60 -3.51 0.99
C ALA A 96 5.56 -3.21 -0.52
N MET A 97 6.48 -3.84 -1.26
CA MET A 97 6.61 -3.69 -2.70
C MET A 97 6.03 -4.92 -3.40
N ALA A 98 5.14 -4.72 -4.37
CA ALA A 98 4.50 -5.81 -5.13
C ALA A 98 3.91 -6.93 -4.24
N GLY A 99 3.33 -6.57 -3.09
CA GLY A 99 2.93 -7.54 -2.06
C GLY A 99 1.80 -8.50 -2.48
N ILE A 100 1.93 -9.78 -2.12
CA ILE A 100 0.92 -10.82 -2.45
C ILE A 100 -0.15 -10.86 -1.36
N SER A 101 -0.97 -9.81 -1.26
CA SER A 101 -2.01 -9.71 -0.23
C SER A 101 -3.33 -10.36 -0.62
N HIS A 102 -3.61 -10.42 -1.93
CA HIS A 102 -4.80 -11.03 -2.54
C HIS A 102 -4.44 -12.05 -3.63
N GLY A 103 -3.27 -12.69 -3.47
CA GLY A 103 -2.74 -13.68 -4.39
C GLY A 103 -2.11 -13.10 -5.66
N PRO A 104 -1.43 -13.94 -6.46
CA PRO A 104 -0.95 -13.61 -7.80
C PRO A 104 -2.08 -13.43 -8.81
N PHE A 105 -1.75 -13.13 -10.07
CA PHE A 105 -2.75 -13.13 -11.15
C PHE A 105 -3.42 -14.50 -11.23
N PRO A 106 -4.77 -14.59 -11.19
CA PRO A 106 -5.47 -15.88 -11.22
C PRO A 106 -5.18 -16.73 -12.46
N SER A 107 -4.83 -16.09 -13.59
CA SER A 107 -4.44 -16.78 -14.82
C SER A 107 -3.16 -17.61 -14.67
N LEU A 108 -2.32 -17.31 -13.67
CA LEU A 108 -1.06 -18.01 -13.43
C LEU A 108 -1.25 -19.35 -12.72
N GLN A 109 -2.36 -19.55 -12.00
CA GLN A 109 -2.63 -20.75 -11.18
C GLN A 109 -2.53 -22.05 -11.98
N GLY A 110 -2.89 -22.01 -13.27
CA GLY A 110 -2.85 -23.19 -14.16
C GLY A 110 -1.68 -23.20 -15.15
N SER A 111 -0.82 -22.17 -15.13
CA SER A 111 0.21 -21.95 -16.15
C SER A 111 1.31 -23.01 -16.10
N LEU A 112 1.87 -23.36 -17.26
CA LEU A 112 2.95 -24.34 -17.35
C LEU A 112 4.22 -23.86 -16.64
N ILE A 113 4.51 -22.55 -16.66
CA ILE A 113 5.70 -21.98 -15.99
C ILE A 113 5.60 -22.21 -14.47
N VAL A 114 4.44 -21.93 -13.87
CA VAL A 114 4.23 -22.23 -12.45
C VAL A 114 4.34 -23.73 -12.20
N LYS A 115 3.73 -24.58 -13.04
CA LYS A 115 3.79 -26.06 -12.91
C LYS A 115 5.19 -26.67 -13.05
N TYR A 116 6.06 -26.11 -13.88
CA TYR A 116 7.41 -26.65 -14.13
C TYR A 116 8.47 -26.15 -13.15
N PHE A 117 8.32 -24.93 -12.59
CA PHE A 117 9.22 -24.33 -11.62
C PHE A 117 8.69 -24.41 -10.17
N GLU A 118 7.72 -25.30 -9.92
CA GLU A 118 6.86 -25.26 -8.75
C GLU A 118 7.57 -25.78 -7.47
N ALA A 119 7.89 -24.86 -6.55
CA ALA A 119 8.02 -25.16 -5.13
C ALA A 119 6.64 -25.07 -4.46
N ASP A 120 6.37 -25.88 -3.43
CA ASP A 120 5.10 -25.85 -2.68
C ASP A 120 4.74 -24.45 -2.14
N ALA A 121 5.77 -23.64 -1.88
CA ALA A 121 5.66 -22.24 -1.50
C ALA A 121 4.91 -21.38 -2.53
N ALA A 122 5.14 -21.61 -3.83
CA ALA A 122 4.50 -20.84 -4.89
C ALA A 122 3.02 -21.18 -5.04
N ARG A 123 2.63 -22.44 -4.77
CA ARG A 123 1.23 -22.88 -4.83
C ARG A 123 0.39 -22.27 -3.70
N GLU A 124 0.94 -22.21 -2.49
CA GLU A 124 0.28 -21.62 -1.32
C GLU A 124 -0.08 -20.14 -1.53
N LEU A 125 0.67 -19.41 -2.36
CA LEU A 125 0.36 -18.01 -2.68
C LEU A 125 -1.02 -17.81 -3.32
N PHE A 126 -1.52 -18.83 -4.02
CA PHE A 126 -2.87 -18.80 -4.58
C PHE A 126 -3.97 -18.89 -3.52
N ASP A 127 -3.67 -19.37 -2.31
CA ASP A 127 -4.64 -19.38 -1.21
C ASP A 127 -4.97 -17.97 -0.73
N PHE A 128 -4.09 -16.99 -0.96
CA PHE A 128 -4.36 -15.56 -0.70
C PHE A 128 -5.44 -14.97 -1.62
N MET A 129 -5.81 -15.66 -2.71
CA MET A 129 -6.90 -15.23 -3.58
C MET A 129 -8.27 -15.30 -2.90
N ASP A 130 -8.43 -16.06 -1.82
CA ASP A 130 -9.67 -16.14 -1.05
C ASP A 130 -9.41 -15.67 0.38
N SER A 131 -10.09 -14.60 0.80
CA SER A 131 -9.96 -14.07 2.16
C SER A 131 -10.39 -15.05 3.25
N ASN A 132 -11.10 -16.12 2.89
CA ASN A 132 -11.54 -17.16 3.82
C ASN A 132 -10.57 -18.35 3.90
N SER A 133 -9.49 -18.39 3.13
CA SER A 133 -8.46 -19.42 3.33
C SER A 133 -7.77 -19.25 4.68
N ASP A 134 -7.26 -20.34 5.24
CA ASP A 134 -6.63 -20.33 6.57
C ASP A 134 -5.47 -19.32 6.64
N ILE A 135 -4.62 -19.28 5.61
CA ILE A 135 -3.47 -18.37 5.57
C ILE A 135 -3.90 -16.90 5.38
N SER A 136 -4.96 -16.64 4.60
CA SER A 136 -5.53 -15.30 4.45
C SER A 136 -6.11 -14.79 5.77
N GLN A 137 -6.79 -15.64 6.53
CA GLN A 137 -7.35 -15.25 7.83
C GLN A 137 -6.24 -14.88 8.82
N LYS A 138 -5.20 -15.72 8.94
CA LYS A 138 -4.01 -15.42 9.77
C LYS A 138 -3.33 -14.11 9.34
N PHE A 139 -3.28 -13.84 8.05
CA PHE A 139 -2.69 -12.61 7.50
C PHE A 139 -3.51 -11.39 7.89
N ARG A 140 -4.84 -11.47 7.70
CA ARG A 140 -5.79 -10.41 8.03
C ARG A 140 -5.78 -10.10 9.53
N ASP A 141 -5.76 -11.11 10.39
CA ASP A 141 -5.67 -10.93 11.84
C ASP A 141 -4.36 -10.22 12.23
N SER A 142 -3.25 -10.63 11.62
CA SER A 142 -1.95 -10.00 11.86
C SER A 142 -1.90 -8.57 11.35
N LEU A 143 -2.43 -8.32 10.17
CA LEU A 143 -2.55 -7.00 9.58
C LEU A 143 -3.41 -6.06 10.44
N GLN A 144 -4.58 -6.54 10.90
CA GLN A 144 -5.47 -5.80 11.77
C GLN A 144 -4.75 -5.44 13.08
N SER A 145 -4.05 -6.42 13.66
CA SER A 145 -3.28 -6.27 14.90
C SER A 145 -2.17 -5.22 14.80
N ILE A 146 -1.44 -5.14 13.67
CA ILE A 146 -0.38 -4.14 13.50
C ILE A 146 -0.95 -2.73 13.23
N LEU A 147 -2.01 -2.63 12.41
CA LEU A 147 -2.63 -1.34 12.08
C LEU A 147 -3.29 -0.72 13.32
N ASN A 148 -4.03 -1.50 14.10
CA ASN A 148 -4.62 -1.08 15.38
C ASN A 148 -3.58 -0.58 16.40
N LYS A 149 -2.32 -1.00 16.27
CA LYS A 149 -1.23 -0.55 17.13
C LYS A 149 -0.49 0.69 16.59
N GLY A 150 -0.98 1.30 15.52
CA GLY A 150 -0.41 2.53 14.99
C GLY A 150 0.76 2.33 14.02
N ILE A 151 1.01 1.10 13.56
CA ILE A 151 2.09 0.83 12.59
C ILE A 151 1.70 1.39 11.22
N LYS A 152 2.63 2.11 10.60
CA LYS A 152 2.49 2.69 9.26
C LYS A 152 2.77 1.63 8.19
N LEU A 153 1.97 1.61 7.14
CA LEU A 153 2.10 0.66 6.03
C LEU A 153 2.09 1.42 4.70
N VAL A 154 3.22 1.42 3.99
CA VAL A 154 3.35 1.93 2.63
C VAL A 154 3.28 0.75 1.66
N LEU A 155 2.31 0.77 0.77
CA LEU A 155 2.06 -0.26 -0.22
C LEU A 155 2.36 0.28 -1.61
N VAL A 156 3.32 -0.31 -2.30
CA VAL A 156 3.71 0.12 -3.64
C VAL A 156 3.52 -1.04 -4.61
N GLY A 157 2.56 -0.89 -5.52
CA GLY A 157 2.39 -1.81 -6.65
C GLY A 157 3.21 -1.36 -7.85
N SER A 158 3.54 -2.27 -8.76
CA SER A 158 4.13 -1.90 -10.05
C SER A 158 3.06 -1.88 -11.14
N LEU A 159 3.04 -0.84 -11.97
CA LEU A 159 1.99 -0.68 -12.99
C LEU A 159 1.98 -1.83 -14.01
N GLN A 160 3.15 -2.33 -14.38
CA GLN A 160 3.32 -3.44 -15.34
C GLN A 160 3.90 -4.69 -14.67
N ASP A 161 3.44 -4.97 -13.46
CA ASP A 161 3.76 -6.23 -12.78
C ASP A 161 3.19 -7.41 -13.59
N GLN A 162 4.02 -8.43 -13.80
CA GLN A 162 3.69 -9.63 -14.54
C GLN A 162 3.22 -10.80 -13.65
N VAL A 163 3.37 -10.69 -12.32
CA VAL A 163 3.06 -11.74 -11.34
C VAL A 163 1.92 -11.34 -10.41
N VAL A 164 1.97 -10.12 -9.89
CA VAL A 164 1.09 -9.63 -8.83
C VAL A 164 0.16 -8.54 -9.36
N PRO A 165 -1.17 -8.74 -9.32
CA PRO A 165 -2.11 -7.70 -9.73
C PRO A 165 -2.02 -6.50 -8.79
N LEU A 166 -2.21 -5.29 -9.33
CA LEU A 166 -2.19 -4.06 -8.58
C LEU A 166 -3.10 -4.12 -7.34
N TYR A 167 -4.31 -4.68 -7.47
CA TYR A 167 -5.23 -4.78 -6.32
C TYR A 167 -4.65 -5.57 -5.13
N SER A 168 -3.77 -6.53 -5.41
CA SER A 168 -3.10 -7.37 -4.41
C SER A 168 -1.94 -6.61 -3.77
N ALA A 169 -1.12 -5.95 -4.59
CA ALA A 169 0.02 -5.17 -4.14
C ALA A 169 -0.37 -3.98 -3.25
N ILE A 170 -1.48 -3.31 -3.56
CA ILE A 170 -1.96 -2.14 -2.81
C ILE A 170 -3.10 -2.46 -1.82
N LEU A 171 -3.40 -3.74 -1.61
CA LEU A 171 -4.35 -4.22 -0.60
C LEU A 171 -5.69 -3.45 -0.65
N THR A 172 -6.43 -3.61 -1.74
CA THR A 172 -7.66 -2.84 -1.98
C THR A 172 -8.75 -3.10 -0.96
N SER A 173 -8.83 -4.31 -0.38
CA SER A 173 -9.91 -4.71 0.52
C SER A 173 -9.79 -4.15 1.95
N VAL A 174 -8.73 -3.38 2.26
CA VAL A 174 -8.50 -2.85 3.62
C VAL A 174 -8.48 -1.33 3.57
N SER A 175 -9.07 -0.67 4.57
CA SER A 175 -9.05 0.79 4.69
C SER A 175 -8.66 1.18 6.11
N HIS A 176 -7.64 2.03 6.23
CA HIS A 176 -7.14 2.55 7.50
C HIS A 176 -6.21 3.75 7.21
N SER A 177 -6.26 4.81 8.03
CA SER A 177 -5.44 6.02 7.87
C SER A 177 -3.93 5.79 7.82
N ASN A 178 -3.42 4.77 8.52
CA ASN A 178 -2.00 4.40 8.46
C ASN A 178 -1.55 3.71 7.16
N ILE A 179 -2.44 3.45 6.20
CA ILE A 179 -2.08 2.86 4.91
C ILE A 179 -1.88 3.96 3.87
N LEU A 180 -0.67 4.07 3.34
CA LEU A 180 -0.37 4.85 2.14
C LEU A 180 -0.21 3.90 0.95
N ARG A 181 -0.84 4.23 -0.18
CA ARG A 181 -0.74 3.46 -1.43
C ARG A 181 -0.06 4.26 -2.52
N ALA A 182 0.82 3.63 -3.26
CA ALA A 182 1.48 4.20 -4.41
C ALA A 182 1.63 3.17 -5.54
N VAL A 183 2.01 3.67 -6.70
CA VAL A 183 2.35 2.85 -7.86
C VAL A 183 3.72 3.27 -8.38
N TYR A 184 4.59 2.30 -8.60
CA TYR A 184 5.83 2.45 -9.35
C TYR A 184 5.51 2.35 -10.84
N ILE A 185 6.02 3.31 -11.61
CA ILE A 185 5.87 3.36 -13.06
C ILE A 185 7.27 3.51 -13.66
N ASP A 186 7.66 2.52 -14.45
CA ASP A 186 8.95 2.56 -15.12
C ASP A 186 9.03 3.75 -16.08
N LYS A 187 10.18 4.43 -16.10
CA LYS A 187 10.42 5.61 -16.94
C LYS A 187 10.15 5.34 -18.43
N HIS A 188 10.41 4.13 -18.92
CA HIS A 188 10.18 3.78 -20.33
C HIS A 188 8.69 3.65 -20.68
N VAL A 189 7.85 3.47 -19.67
CA VAL A 189 6.39 3.32 -19.79
C VAL A 189 5.68 4.63 -19.48
N TYR A 190 6.28 5.47 -18.64
CA TYR A 190 5.68 6.70 -18.16
C TYR A 190 5.42 7.71 -19.29
N SER A 191 4.20 8.25 -19.29
CA SER A 191 3.81 9.40 -20.09
C SER A 191 2.81 10.22 -19.28
N GLU A 192 3.05 11.53 -19.18
CA GLU A 192 2.22 12.44 -18.38
C GLU A 192 0.75 12.45 -18.82
N ASP A 193 0.51 12.30 -20.13
CA ASP A 193 -0.83 12.30 -20.73
C ASP A 193 -1.36 10.88 -21.03
N ASP A 194 -0.79 9.83 -20.43
CA ASP A 194 -1.37 8.50 -20.54
C ASP A 194 -2.64 8.37 -19.69
N PHE A 195 -3.75 7.99 -20.32
CA PHE A 195 -5.04 7.87 -19.67
C PHE A 195 -5.06 6.83 -18.54
N LEU A 196 -4.43 5.65 -18.74
CA LEU A 196 -4.46 4.58 -17.75
C LEU A 196 -3.62 4.94 -16.52
N ILE A 197 -2.45 5.54 -16.72
CA ILE A 197 -1.61 6.07 -15.64
C ILE A 197 -2.41 7.05 -14.78
N ASN A 198 -3.03 8.05 -15.42
CA ASN A 198 -3.82 9.06 -14.70
C ASN A 198 -5.04 8.45 -13.99
N LEU A 199 -5.70 7.44 -14.59
CA LEU A 199 -6.84 6.74 -13.98
C LEU A 199 -6.43 5.99 -12.70
N VAL A 200 -5.28 5.31 -12.73
CA VAL A 200 -4.72 4.63 -11.55
C VAL A 200 -4.34 5.63 -10.48
N ILE A 201 -3.64 6.73 -10.84
CA ILE A 201 -3.24 7.77 -9.90
C ILE A 201 -4.47 8.38 -9.22
N PHE A 202 -5.50 8.75 -9.98
CA PHE A 202 -6.76 9.27 -9.44
C PHE A 202 -7.37 8.30 -8.41
N ALA A 203 -7.50 7.02 -8.77
CA ALA A 203 -8.08 6.02 -7.88
C ALA A 203 -7.24 5.81 -6.61
N LEU A 204 -5.91 5.82 -6.70
CA LEU A 204 -5.02 5.75 -5.54
C LEU A 204 -5.17 6.99 -4.64
N ARG A 205 -5.27 8.19 -5.23
CA ARG A 205 -5.50 9.43 -4.49
C ARG A 205 -6.82 9.40 -3.73
N LEU A 206 -7.89 8.89 -4.34
CA LEU A 206 -9.17 8.68 -3.64
C LEU A 206 -8.96 7.79 -2.40
N ARG A 207 -8.31 6.62 -2.58
CA ARG A 207 -8.08 5.66 -1.49
C ARG A 207 -7.22 6.24 -0.38
N ASN A 208 -6.17 7.01 -0.72
CA ASN A 208 -5.31 7.66 0.27
C ASN A 208 -6.01 8.81 0.99
N ALA A 209 -7.01 9.45 0.37
CA ALA A 209 -7.89 10.43 1.00
C ALA A 209 -9.02 9.80 1.84
N GLY A 210 -9.07 8.47 1.96
CA GLY A 210 -10.14 7.76 2.66
C GLY A 210 -11.46 7.67 1.88
N ILE A 211 -11.44 8.02 0.59
CA ILE A 211 -12.60 8.00 -0.30
C ILE A 211 -12.63 6.66 -1.05
N PRO A 212 -13.78 5.98 -1.16
CA PRO A 212 -13.88 4.75 -1.93
C PRO A 212 -13.61 5.02 -3.43
N ASP A 213 -12.85 4.14 -4.07
CA ASP A 213 -12.66 4.13 -5.53
C ASP A 213 -13.75 3.31 -6.24
N HIS A 214 -14.78 2.87 -5.50
CA HIS A 214 -15.88 2.02 -5.96
C HIS A 214 -15.42 0.70 -6.61
N GLY A 215 -14.20 0.23 -6.32
CA GLY A 215 -13.62 -0.98 -6.90
C GLY A 215 -12.91 -0.77 -8.24
N LEU A 216 -12.70 0.48 -8.67
CA LEU A 216 -12.00 0.82 -9.91
C LEU A 216 -10.63 0.15 -10.01
N LEU A 217 -9.83 0.15 -8.94
CA LEU A 217 -8.49 -0.44 -8.94
C LEU A 217 -8.52 -1.96 -9.16
N VAL A 218 -9.56 -2.66 -8.70
CA VAL A 218 -9.74 -4.09 -8.97
C VAL A 218 -9.96 -4.34 -10.45
N HIS A 219 -10.81 -3.53 -11.10
CA HIS A 219 -11.15 -3.66 -12.52
C HIS A 219 -10.03 -3.20 -13.45
N VAL A 220 -9.35 -2.10 -13.12
CA VAL A 220 -8.22 -1.58 -13.90
C VAL A 220 -7.04 -2.56 -13.83
N SER A 221 -6.81 -3.18 -12.66
CA SER A 221 -5.70 -4.13 -12.47
C SER A 221 -5.71 -5.29 -13.47
N GLU A 222 -6.86 -5.67 -14.03
CA GLU A 222 -6.90 -6.68 -15.09
C GLU A 222 -6.03 -6.21 -16.27
N VAL A 223 -6.29 -5.03 -16.81
CA VAL A 223 -5.69 -4.56 -18.07
C VAL A 223 -4.24 -4.09 -17.94
N LEU A 224 -3.76 -3.90 -16.73
CA LEU A 224 -2.40 -3.48 -16.40
C LEU A 224 -1.36 -4.60 -16.43
N ALA A 225 -1.78 -5.87 -16.44
CA ALA A 225 -0.85 -7.00 -16.34
C ALA A 225 0.29 -6.91 -17.38
N GLY A 226 1.53 -6.93 -16.87
CA GLY A 226 2.74 -6.96 -17.68
C GLY A 226 2.91 -8.28 -18.43
N SER A 227 3.83 -8.31 -19.40
CA SER A 227 4.14 -9.54 -20.13
C SER A 227 5.02 -10.47 -19.27
N ILE A 228 4.59 -11.71 -19.09
CA ILE A 228 5.39 -12.77 -18.43
C ILE A 228 6.63 -13.20 -19.24
N TYR A 229 6.71 -12.78 -20.51
CA TYR A 229 7.84 -13.06 -21.40
C TYR A 229 8.81 -11.88 -21.52
N ALA A 230 8.54 -10.76 -20.83
CA ALA A 230 9.48 -9.66 -20.78
C ALA A 230 10.72 -10.06 -19.98
N PHE A 231 11.90 -9.71 -20.49
CA PHE A 231 13.19 -10.05 -19.87
C PHE A 231 13.40 -9.30 -18.55
N GLU A 232 12.89 -8.07 -18.48
CA GLU A 232 12.74 -7.26 -17.27
C GLU A 232 11.26 -6.92 -17.11
N GLY A 233 10.73 -7.05 -15.89
CA GLY A 233 9.33 -6.85 -15.59
C GLY A 233 9.15 -6.02 -14.34
N GLY A 234 8.04 -5.28 -14.27
CA GLY A 234 7.76 -4.35 -13.19
C GLY A 234 7.76 -4.98 -11.80
N HIS A 235 7.57 -6.30 -11.69
CA HIS A 235 7.64 -7.02 -10.41
C HIS A 235 9.00 -6.89 -9.73
N SER A 236 10.09 -6.86 -10.49
CA SER A 236 11.46 -6.87 -9.95
C SER A 236 12.08 -5.48 -9.91
N THR A 237 11.84 -4.64 -10.93
CA THR A 237 12.48 -3.31 -11.00
C THR A 237 12.04 -2.36 -9.90
N ILE A 238 10.88 -2.60 -9.28
CA ILE A 238 10.34 -1.78 -8.19
C ILE A 238 11.27 -1.65 -6.97
N TYR A 239 12.04 -2.68 -6.61
CA TYR A 239 12.95 -2.64 -5.46
C TYR A 239 14.33 -2.06 -5.79
N GLU A 240 14.57 -1.73 -7.06
CA GLU A 240 15.81 -1.05 -7.50
C GLU A 240 15.66 0.47 -7.43
N GLU A 241 14.42 0.98 -7.33
CA GLU A 241 14.11 2.40 -7.30
C GLU A 241 14.23 3.00 -5.89
N VAL A 242 15.15 3.95 -5.70
CA VAL A 242 15.39 4.61 -4.42
C VAL A 242 14.17 5.42 -3.96
N ASP A 243 13.41 6.01 -4.88
CA ASP A 243 12.24 6.83 -4.56
C ASP A 243 11.11 6.01 -3.93
N VAL A 244 11.04 4.71 -4.19
CA VAL A 244 10.11 3.78 -3.53
C VAL A 244 10.43 3.67 -2.03
N TYR A 245 11.72 3.64 -1.68
CA TYR A 245 12.16 3.65 -0.28
C TYR A 245 12.02 5.03 0.36
N MET A 246 12.33 6.09 -0.38
CA MET A 246 12.17 7.49 0.04
C MET A 246 10.72 7.77 0.45
N LEU A 247 9.74 7.21 -0.26
CA LEU A 247 8.33 7.34 0.09
C LEU A 247 8.01 6.80 1.50
N ALA A 248 8.61 5.66 1.88
CA ALA A 248 8.41 5.09 3.22
C ALA A 248 9.06 5.93 4.31
N VAL A 249 10.25 6.47 4.04
CA VAL A 249 10.97 7.38 4.93
C VAL A 249 10.15 8.66 5.14
N ARG A 250 9.75 9.33 4.06
CA ARG A 250 8.90 10.52 4.10
C ARG A 250 7.58 10.23 4.81
N TYR A 251 6.92 9.12 4.51
CA TYR A 251 5.66 8.78 5.18
C TYR A 251 5.84 8.58 6.69
N LEU A 252 6.96 8.01 7.14
CA LEU A 252 7.27 7.90 8.56
C LEU A 252 7.44 9.28 9.22
N PHE A 253 8.24 10.17 8.64
CA PHE A 253 8.65 11.44 9.25
C PHE A 253 7.69 12.62 8.98
N ASP A 254 7.14 12.73 7.78
CA ASP A 254 6.35 13.89 7.33
C ASP A 254 4.87 13.79 7.75
N THR A 255 4.41 12.62 8.19
CA THR A 255 3.02 12.44 8.65
C THR A 255 2.97 12.20 10.16
N PRO A 256 1.98 12.79 10.88
CA PRO A 256 1.85 12.59 12.31
C PRO A 256 1.65 11.10 12.62
N GLY A 257 2.46 10.57 13.52
CA GLY A 257 2.33 9.17 13.95
C GLY A 257 1.09 8.98 14.83
N VAL A 258 0.36 7.89 14.63
CA VAL A 258 -0.64 7.37 15.60
C VAL A 258 0.07 6.70 16.80
N SER A 259 1.34 7.04 17.06
CA SER A 259 2.07 6.52 18.21
C SER A 259 1.61 7.21 19.51
N PRO A 260 1.37 6.46 20.59
CA PRO A 260 1.05 7.03 21.92
C PRO A 260 2.09 8.04 22.42
N LEU A 261 3.35 7.99 21.95
CA LEU A 261 4.39 8.96 22.30
C LEU A 261 4.19 10.33 21.67
N ALA A 262 3.81 10.39 20.38
CA ALA A 262 3.49 11.65 19.73
C ALA A 262 2.32 12.34 20.46
N GLN A 263 1.37 11.54 20.96
CA GLN A 263 0.26 12.00 21.80
C GLN A 263 0.72 12.45 23.20
N GLN A 264 1.76 11.82 23.79
CA GLN A 264 2.32 12.26 25.07
C GLN A 264 3.20 13.51 24.96
N GLN A 265 3.95 13.68 23.87
CA GLN A 265 4.77 14.86 23.63
C GLN A 265 3.91 16.09 23.28
N GLN A 266 2.83 15.91 22.49
CA GLN A 266 1.83 16.97 22.28
C GLN A 266 1.13 17.38 23.60
N LYS A 267 0.96 16.46 24.55
CA LYS A 267 0.43 16.76 25.90
C LYS A 267 1.41 17.53 26.81
N ARG A 268 2.72 17.50 26.53
CA ARG A 268 3.76 18.06 27.40
C ARG A 268 4.25 19.46 27.01
N GLN A 269 3.83 20.00 25.86
CA GLN A 269 4.13 21.40 25.53
C GLN A 269 3.25 22.33 26.39
N PRO A 270 3.83 23.27 27.16
CA PRO A 270 3.05 24.27 27.87
C PRO A 270 2.34 25.18 26.86
N PRO A 271 1.15 25.72 27.18
CA PRO A 271 0.47 26.68 26.31
C PRO A 271 1.40 27.85 26.01
N SER A 272 1.74 28.06 24.73
CA SER A 272 2.21 29.36 24.29
C SER A 272 1.13 30.39 24.62
N SER A 273 1.55 31.48 25.26
CA SER A 273 0.70 32.56 25.75
C SER A 273 0.10 33.36 24.60
N LEU A 274 -1.01 32.88 24.04
CA LEU A 274 -1.90 33.67 23.19
C LEU A 274 -3.34 33.51 23.71
N PRO A 275 -4.21 34.55 23.60
CA PRO A 275 -5.54 34.51 24.21
C PRO A 275 -6.39 33.42 23.55
N ARG A 276 -6.75 32.38 24.33
CA ARG A 276 -7.59 31.28 23.86
C ARG A 276 -9.05 31.72 23.82
N SER A 277 -9.64 31.82 22.62
CA SER A 277 -11.07 32.03 22.44
C SER A 277 -11.87 30.76 22.79
N PRO A 278 -13.14 30.87 23.25
CA PRO A 278 -13.99 29.73 23.61
C PRO A 278 -14.27 28.74 22.46
N ALA A 279 -14.06 29.15 21.21
CA ALA A 279 -14.24 28.30 20.03
C ALA A 279 -13.17 27.19 19.90
N ASN A 280 -11.94 27.43 20.38
CA ASN A 280 -10.85 26.46 20.29
C ASN A 280 -10.99 25.28 21.26
N ILE A 281 -11.70 25.45 22.37
CA ILE A 281 -11.94 24.37 23.34
C ILE A 281 -12.90 23.31 22.76
N LYS A 282 -13.90 23.74 21.98
CA LYS A 282 -14.81 22.83 21.29
C LYS A 282 -14.11 22.01 20.22
N ASN A 283 -13.16 22.59 19.48
CA ASN A 283 -12.38 21.89 18.46
C ASN A 283 -11.42 20.84 19.07
N LEU A 284 -10.81 21.14 20.21
CA LEU A 284 -10.00 20.17 20.97
C LEU A 284 -10.85 19.00 21.49
N SER A 285 -12.06 19.26 22.00
CA SER A 285 -12.96 18.19 22.44
C SER A 285 -13.54 17.36 21.28
N LEU A 286 -13.71 17.96 20.09
CA LEU A 286 -14.16 17.25 18.88
C LEU A 286 -13.05 16.38 18.29
N LEU A 287 -11.80 16.84 18.29
CA LEU A 287 -10.63 16.02 17.93
C LEU A 287 -10.42 14.88 18.94
N GLN A 288 -10.66 15.12 20.24
CA GLN A 288 -10.64 14.10 21.28
C GLN A 288 -11.80 13.10 21.19
N GLN A 289 -12.97 13.50 20.67
CA GLN A 289 -14.10 12.59 20.41
C GLN A 289 -13.94 11.80 19.10
N GLN A 290 -13.25 12.35 18.10
CA GLN A 290 -12.88 11.61 16.88
C GLN A 290 -11.73 10.62 17.09
N GLN A 291 -11.00 10.70 18.21
CA GLN A 291 -9.99 9.73 18.65
C GLN A 291 -10.60 8.44 19.25
N GLN A 292 -11.85 8.12 18.94
CA GLN A 292 -12.31 6.73 18.99
C GLN A 292 -11.45 5.94 17.99
N LEU A 293 -10.82 4.85 18.46
CA LEU A 293 -10.01 3.91 17.68
C LEU A 293 -10.57 3.79 16.26
N GLU A 294 -9.87 4.36 15.27
CA GLU A 294 -10.25 4.19 13.88
C GLU A 294 -10.18 2.70 13.59
N GLU A 295 -11.35 2.07 13.44
CA GLU A 295 -11.42 0.64 13.26
C GLU A 295 -10.93 0.29 11.86
N VAL A 296 -9.97 -0.62 11.78
CA VAL A 296 -9.49 -1.15 10.50
C VAL A 296 -10.66 -1.80 9.77
N ARG A 297 -11.05 -1.23 8.63
CA ARG A 297 -12.13 -1.79 7.80
C ARG A 297 -11.53 -2.83 6.85
N MET A 298 -11.97 -4.07 6.96
CA MET A 298 -11.52 -5.16 6.10
C MET A 298 -12.68 -5.85 5.42
N GLU A 299 -12.83 -5.61 4.12
CA GLU A 299 -13.83 -6.28 3.31
C GLU A 299 -13.36 -7.71 2.94
N PRO A 300 -14.28 -8.69 2.84
CA PRO A 300 -13.98 -9.96 2.21
C PRO A 300 -13.53 -9.75 0.75
N PHE A 301 -12.58 -10.56 0.29
CA PHE A 301 -12.09 -10.48 -1.07
C PHE A 301 -11.90 -11.87 -1.66
N LYS A 302 -12.33 -12.04 -2.91
CA LYS A 302 -12.07 -13.24 -3.68
C LYS A 302 -11.63 -12.86 -5.09
N ALA A 303 -10.38 -13.16 -5.42
CA ALA A 303 -9.85 -12.93 -6.76
C ALA A 303 -10.63 -13.78 -7.77
N LYS A 304 -10.94 -13.19 -8.92
CA LYS A 304 -11.70 -13.85 -9.99
C LYS A 304 -10.84 -13.93 -11.23
N LEU A 305 -10.85 -15.09 -11.89
CA LEU A 305 -10.15 -15.29 -13.16
C LEU A 305 -10.66 -14.35 -14.26
N ARG A 306 -11.97 -14.07 -14.25
CA ARG A 306 -12.59 -13.06 -15.10
C ARG A 306 -13.52 -12.20 -14.27
N LEU A 307 -13.32 -10.90 -14.35
CA LEU A 307 -14.24 -9.93 -13.77
C LEU A 307 -15.47 -9.81 -14.67
N ASN A 308 -16.62 -9.51 -14.08
CA ASN A 308 -17.82 -9.28 -14.87
C ASN A 308 -17.67 -7.93 -15.61
N PRO A 309 -17.77 -7.92 -16.95
CA PRO A 309 -17.47 -6.75 -17.78
C PRO A 309 -18.45 -5.59 -17.59
N TYR A 310 -19.62 -5.86 -17.03
CA TYR A 310 -20.68 -4.85 -16.83
C TYR A 310 -20.49 -4.01 -15.56
N TYR A 311 -19.56 -4.37 -14.66
CA TYR A 311 -19.36 -3.61 -13.42
C TYR A 311 -18.67 -2.27 -13.62
N LEU A 312 -17.75 -2.15 -14.58
CA LEU A 312 -16.96 -0.93 -14.75
C LEU A 312 -17.84 0.32 -15.02
N PRO A 313 -18.91 0.25 -15.85
CA PRO A 313 -19.92 1.30 -15.92
C PRO A 313 -20.54 1.70 -14.57
N TRP A 314 -20.86 0.72 -13.72
CA TRP A 314 -21.41 0.97 -12.38
C TRP A 314 -20.38 1.59 -11.44
N VAL A 315 -19.12 1.17 -11.52
CA VAL A 315 -18.01 1.78 -10.77
C VAL A 315 -17.89 3.26 -11.12
N LEU A 316 -17.87 3.60 -12.41
CA LEU A 316 -17.80 4.99 -12.87
C LEU A 316 -19.00 5.81 -12.41
N ARG A 317 -20.20 5.25 -12.54
CA ARG A 317 -21.41 5.88 -11.99
C ARG A 317 -21.28 6.15 -10.50
N GLY A 318 -20.80 5.17 -9.73
CA GLY A 318 -20.53 5.32 -8.30
C GLY A 318 -19.59 6.49 -8.02
N ILE A 319 -18.49 6.60 -8.78
CA ILE A 319 -17.55 7.72 -8.67
C ILE A 319 -18.23 9.07 -8.96
N PHE A 320 -19.05 9.16 -10.00
CA PHE A 320 -19.72 10.41 -10.40
C PHE A 320 -20.85 10.83 -9.46
N GLU A 321 -21.56 9.86 -8.86
CA GLU A 321 -22.68 10.13 -7.95
C GLU A 321 -22.23 10.24 -6.47
N ASP A 322 -20.96 9.94 -6.17
CA ASP A 322 -20.43 10.03 -4.81
C ASP A 322 -20.35 11.49 -4.35
N ALA A 323 -21.11 11.79 -3.30
CA ALA A 323 -21.21 13.14 -2.74
C ALA A 323 -19.89 13.62 -2.09
N ILE A 324 -19.02 12.71 -1.64
CA ILE A 324 -17.69 13.08 -1.12
C ILE A 324 -16.80 13.46 -2.30
N ILE A 325 -16.76 12.64 -3.35
CA ILE A 325 -15.98 12.93 -4.56
C ILE A 325 -16.44 14.24 -5.19
N SER A 326 -17.75 14.48 -5.29
CA SER A 326 -18.30 15.69 -5.91
C SER A 326 -18.04 16.98 -5.11
N LYS A 327 -17.79 16.89 -3.80
CA LYS A 327 -17.53 18.06 -2.94
C LYS A 327 -16.07 18.51 -2.96
N GLU A 328 -15.15 17.61 -3.26
CA GLU A 328 -13.73 17.91 -3.30
C GLU A 328 -13.38 18.66 -4.60
N GLU A 329 -12.68 19.78 -4.51
CA GLU A 329 -12.35 20.58 -5.70
C GLU A 329 -11.30 19.86 -6.58
N TRP A 330 -10.36 19.15 -5.94
CA TRP A 330 -9.28 18.48 -6.64
C TRP A 330 -9.77 17.29 -7.48
N THR A 331 -10.76 16.54 -7.01
CA THR A 331 -11.36 15.41 -7.74
C THR A 331 -12.06 15.90 -9.01
N SER A 332 -12.79 17.02 -8.94
CA SER A 332 -13.50 17.60 -10.08
C SER A 332 -12.53 17.99 -11.21
N LYS A 333 -11.39 18.60 -10.87
CA LYS A 333 -10.33 18.94 -11.83
C LYS A 333 -9.70 17.70 -12.45
N GLU A 334 -9.37 16.69 -11.64
CA GLU A 334 -8.78 15.44 -12.15
C GLU A 334 -9.75 14.64 -13.01
N LEU A 335 -11.03 14.60 -12.65
CA LEU A 335 -12.07 13.97 -13.45
C LEU A 335 -12.24 14.67 -14.81
N GLY A 336 -12.22 15.99 -14.85
CA GLY A 336 -12.20 16.75 -16.10
C GLY A 336 -10.97 16.44 -16.96
N ARG A 337 -9.77 16.35 -16.36
CA ARG A 337 -8.56 15.91 -17.06
C ARG A 337 -8.69 14.49 -17.60
N LEU A 338 -9.20 13.56 -16.79
CA LEU A 338 -9.40 12.16 -17.19
C LEU A 338 -10.37 12.04 -18.37
N HIS A 339 -11.40 12.89 -18.41
CA HIS A 339 -12.32 12.96 -19.55
C HIS A 339 -11.61 13.35 -20.84
N GLU A 340 -10.83 14.44 -20.81
CA GLU A 340 -10.07 14.88 -21.98
C GLU A 340 -9.08 13.81 -22.47
N LEU A 341 -8.35 13.20 -21.54
CA LEU A 341 -7.42 12.10 -21.84
C LEU A 341 -8.16 10.91 -22.43
N PHE A 342 -9.32 10.53 -21.88
CA PHE A 342 -10.15 9.43 -22.38
C PHE A 342 -10.63 9.66 -23.82
N LEU A 343 -11.07 10.88 -24.14
CA LEU A 343 -11.53 11.23 -25.49
C LEU A 343 -10.40 11.09 -26.52
N ARG A 344 -9.17 11.48 -26.16
CA ARG A 344 -7.99 11.40 -27.03
C ARG A 344 -7.35 10.01 -27.05
N TRP A 345 -7.60 9.18 -26.05
CA TRP A 345 -6.94 7.88 -25.88
C TRP A 345 -7.31 6.91 -27.01
N ALA A 346 -6.33 6.47 -27.80
CA ALA A 346 -6.55 5.56 -28.93
C ALA A 346 -5.84 4.22 -28.69
N PRO A 347 -6.44 3.26 -27.96
CA PRO A 347 -5.79 2.01 -27.61
C PRO A 347 -5.53 1.10 -28.82
N THR A 348 -4.31 0.55 -28.89
CA THR A 348 -3.84 -0.28 -30.01
C THR A 348 -4.13 -1.77 -29.86
N SER A 349 -4.30 -2.28 -28.64
CA SER A 349 -4.59 -3.70 -28.39
C SER A 349 -6.10 -3.96 -28.29
N ALA A 350 -6.53 -5.18 -28.66
CA ALA A 350 -7.94 -5.58 -28.55
C ALA A 350 -8.45 -5.49 -27.10
N ARG A 351 -7.59 -5.90 -26.15
CA ARG A 351 -7.86 -5.82 -24.71
C ARG A 351 -8.15 -4.39 -24.25
N LEU A 352 -7.31 -3.42 -24.66
CA LEU A 352 -7.48 -2.03 -24.27
C LEU A 352 -8.65 -1.35 -25.00
N ARG A 353 -8.95 -1.75 -26.25
CA ARG A 353 -10.17 -1.31 -26.94
C ARG A 353 -11.43 -1.78 -26.22
N GLU A 354 -11.48 -3.04 -25.80
CA GLU A 354 -12.58 -3.57 -25.01
C GLU A 354 -12.71 -2.85 -23.66
N PHE A 355 -11.58 -2.56 -23.01
CA PHE A 355 -11.57 -1.77 -21.78
C PHE A 355 -12.10 -0.34 -21.99
N LYS A 356 -11.66 0.34 -23.06
CA LYS A 356 -12.16 1.66 -23.44
C LYS A 356 -13.67 1.64 -23.66
N PHE A 357 -14.19 0.60 -24.33
CA PHE A 357 -15.63 0.42 -24.53
C PHE A 357 -16.39 0.32 -23.20
N ARG A 358 -15.88 -0.45 -22.23
CA ARG A 358 -16.49 -0.55 -20.89
C ARG A 358 -16.42 0.75 -20.08
N LEU A 359 -15.54 1.68 -20.46
CA LEU A 359 -15.38 3.00 -19.87
C LEU A 359 -16.18 4.10 -20.60
N GLU A 360 -16.97 3.77 -21.62
CA GLU A 360 -17.78 4.75 -22.37
C GLU A 360 -18.64 5.68 -21.51
N PRO A 361 -19.16 5.30 -20.33
CA PRO A 361 -19.86 6.26 -19.46
C PRO A 361 -19.04 7.50 -19.07
N LEU A 362 -17.70 7.46 -19.13
CA LEU A 362 -16.86 8.66 -18.99
C LEU A 362 -17.15 9.67 -20.09
N LYS A 363 -17.39 9.23 -21.33
CA LYS A 363 -17.64 10.09 -22.49
C LYS A 363 -18.87 10.96 -22.28
N ASP A 364 -19.95 10.34 -21.80
CA ASP A 364 -21.28 10.92 -21.72
C ASP A 364 -21.50 11.73 -20.44
N HIS A 365 -20.57 11.63 -19.48
CA HIS A 365 -20.63 12.43 -18.27
C HIS A 365 -20.31 13.90 -18.55
N ILE A 366 -21.22 14.78 -18.16
CA ILE A 366 -21.05 16.23 -18.29
C ILE A 366 -20.29 16.73 -17.07
N PHE A 367 -19.00 17.00 -17.23
CA PHE A 367 -18.20 17.67 -16.21
C PHE A 367 -18.57 19.17 -16.22
N GLY A 368 -19.38 19.59 -15.24
CA GLY A 368 -19.76 20.99 -15.05
C GLY A 368 -21.14 21.37 -15.59
N SER A 369 -22.14 21.25 -14.72
CA SER A 369 -23.24 22.22 -14.67
C SER A 369 -23.38 22.64 -13.21
N SER A 370 -22.64 23.68 -12.84
CA SER A 370 -22.81 24.45 -11.59
C SER A 370 -22.93 25.90 -11.97
#